data_AF-A0A5J4FXP4-F1
#
_entry.id   AF-A0A5J4FXP4-F1
#
_cell.length_a   1.000
_cell.length_b   1.000
_cell.length_c   1.000
_cell.angle_alpha   90.00
_cell.angle_beta   90.00
_cell.angle_gamma   90.00
#
_symmetry.space_group_name_H-M   'P 1'
#
loop_
_entity.id
_entity.type
_entity.pdbx_description
1 polymer ?
#
loop_
_entity_poly.entity_id
_entity_poly.type
_entity_poly.pdbx_seq_one_letter_code
_entity_poly.pdbx_strand_id
1 'polypeptide(L)'
;MKNTLLFLKIAFSLAIFSFVSCGDDEGEMTAVIEDPPPVSTVVLDPNQPPSQKLSDYKFFKGELKNQEPAYSVIPYEPISALFSDYALKKRFVWMPNGQKATYINASEILNFPIGTALIKNFYYNNVQPNNTTFILETRVMIKKEEGWIFAEYIWNDEQTEAFLNQTGDGVFKEITWIQNGTPITLNYNMPAESQCFTCHKLDNNKVLLGLEPKSLNFDYTYEDGTQNQLQKLIDFGYLEDNLPGTIETMVDWEDTSQPLEIRVRSYIDMNCASCHIEGGQAGYRGIRLAYGDTTNPENFGICEDPDTPIPVLFDKKIIEPGNAEESILYYRMSVSQEQYRMPQQGRQIAHEQALRMIAEWINSLPGTCD
;
A
#
# COMPACT_ATOMS: atom_id res chain seq x y z
N MET A 1 -69.99 -16.71 57.09
CA MET A 1 -71.35 -16.16 56.94
C MET A 1 -71.95 -16.67 55.64
N LYS A 2 -73.01 -17.48 55.78
CA LYS A 2 -74.09 -17.84 54.83
C LYS A 2 -73.78 -18.05 53.33
N ASN A 3 -73.96 -19.33 52.93
CA ASN A 3 -74.53 -19.81 51.67
C ASN A 3 -75.59 -18.86 51.08
N THR A 4 -75.82 -18.86 49.76
CA THR A 4 -77.03 -19.45 49.12
C THR A 4 -76.87 -19.50 47.59
N LEU A 5 -77.56 -20.49 47.03
CA LEU A 5 -77.47 -21.14 45.74
C LEU A 5 -78.52 -20.58 44.73
N LEU A 6 -78.24 -20.80 43.44
CA LEU A 6 -79.17 -21.29 42.39
C LEU A 6 -79.92 -20.31 41.45
N PHE A 7 -79.77 -20.54 40.13
CA PHE A 7 -80.80 -20.76 39.06
C PHE A 7 -80.08 -20.71 37.68
N LEU A 8 -79.66 -21.81 37.03
CA LEU A 8 -80.36 -22.85 36.23
C LEU A 8 -81.10 -22.35 34.96
N LYS A 9 -80.51 -22.57 33.77
CA LYS A 9 -81.09 -22.90 32.42
C LYS A 9 -79.93 -23.42 31.53
N ILE A 10 -79.72 -24.72 31.24
CA ILE A 10 -80.35 -25.63 30.23
C ILE A 10 -80.55 -24.92 28.87
N ALA A 11 -80.08 -25.36 27.69
CA ALA A 11 -79.24 -26.47 27.21
C ALA A 11 -78.92 -26.21 25.72
N PHE A 12 -77.83 -26.75 25.16
CA PHE A 12 -77.88 -27.63 23.97
C PHE A 12 -76.48 -28.20 23.65
N SER A 13 -76.43 -29.53 23.49
CA SER A 13 -75.25 -30.29 23.09
C SER A 13 -74.91 -30.10 21.61
N LEU A 14 -73.61 -29.98 21.31
CA LEU A 14 -73.02 -30.59 20.12
C LEU A 14 -71.57 -30.98 20.47
N ALA A 15 -71.35 -32.28 20.67
CA ALA A 15 -70.03 -32.87 20.86
C ALA A 15 -69.40 -33.12 19.50
N ILE A 16 -68.28 -32.45 19.21
CA ILE A 16 -67.38 -32.80 18.11
C ILE A 16 -66.15 -33.42 18.76
N PHE A 17 -66.02 -34.74 18.59
CA PHE A 17 -64.83 -35.50 18.94
C PHE A 17 -63.71 -35.12 17.96
N SER A 18 -62.72 -34.37 18.44
CA SER A 18 -61.44 -34.23 17.75
C SER A 18 -60.57 -35.42 18.14
N PHE A 19 -60.42 -36.37 17.22
CA PHE A 19 -59.40 -37.40 17.31
C PHE A 19 -58.02 -36.72 17.27
N VAL A 20 -57.27 -36.80 18.36
CA VAL A 20 -55.83 -36.53 18.37
C VAL A 20 -55.16 -37.70 17.66
N SER A 21 -54.79 -37.48 16.40
CA SER A 21 -53.86 -38.35 15.68
C SER A 21 -52.46 -37.94 16.12
N CYS A 22 -51.75 -38.82 16.84
CA CYS A 22 -50.30 -38.68 16.98
C CYS A 22 -49.67 -38.90 15.61
N GLY A 23 -49.24 -37.83 14.96
CA GLY A 23 -48.22 -37.90 13.91
C GLY A 23 -46.86 -37.75 14.59
N ASP A 24 -45.96 -38.69 14.34
CA ASP A 24 -44.53 -38.57 14.68
C ASP A 24 -43.95 -37.43 13.83
N ASP A 25 -44.01 -36.21 14.34
CA ASP A 25 -43.20 -35.09 13.83
C ASP A 25 -41.83 -35.22 14.47
N GLU A 26 -41.00 -36.09 13.89
CA GLU A 26 -39.55 -35.92 13.96
C GLU A 26 -39.24 -34.59 13.27
N GLY A 27 -39.25 -33.50 14.04
CA GLY A 27 -38.70 -32.24 13.59
C GLY A 27 -37.23 -32.51 13.25
N GLU A 28 -36.94 -32.62 11.95
CA GLU A 28 -35.59 -32.56 11.42
C GLU A 28 -34.97 -31.28 11.96
N MET A 29 -34.19 -31.42 13.03
CA MET A 29 -33.24 -30.42 13.44
C MET A 29 -32.19 -30.41 12.34
N THR A 30 -32.43 -29.61 11.30
CA THR A 30 -31.44 -29.29 10.29
C THR A 30 -30.29 -28.67 11.05
N ALA A 31 -29.27 -29.48 11.35
CA ALA A 31 -28.00 -28.98 11.81
C ALA A 31 -27.59 -27.94 10.76
N VAL A 32 -27.47 -26.68 11.17
CA VAL A 32 -26.78 -25.68 10.36
C VAL A 32 -25.37 -26.21 10.24
N ILE A 33 -25.08 -26.88 9.12
CA ILE A 33 -23.73 -27.25 8.75
C ILE A 33 -23.09 -25.90 8.44
N GLU A 34 -22.46 -25.28 9.43
CA GLU A 34 -21.56 -24.17 9.18
C GLU A 34 -20.51 -24.68 8.20
N ASP A 35 -20.41 -24.03 7.05
CA ASP A 35 -19.33 -24.31 6.11
C ASP A 35 -18.01 -24.24 6.87
N PRO A 36 -17.09 -25.20 6.67
CA PRO A 36 -15.81 -25.16 7.35
C PRO A 36 -15.15 -23.80 7.07
N PRO A 37 -14.45 -23.22 8.05
CA PRO A 37 -13.83 -21.92 7.87
C PRO A 37 -12.94 -21.95 6.63
N PRO A 38 -12.99 -20.92 5.79
CA PRO A 38 -12.20 -20.89 4.56
C PRO A 38 -10.72 -21.09 4.87
N VAL A 39 -10.03 -21.86 4.02
CA VAL A 39 -8.62 -22.17 4.18
C VAL A 39 -7.82 -21.43 3.10
N SER A 40 -6.64 -20.95 3.46
CA SER A 40 -5.73 -20.34 2.49
C SER A 40 -5.41 -21.31 1.35
N THR A 41 -5.52 -20.84 0.12
CA THR A 41 -5.11 -21.59 -1.08
C THR A 41 -3.71 -21.22 -1.55
N VAL A 42 -3.06 -20.25 -0.89
CA VAL A 42 -1.74 -19.75 -1.30
C VAL A 42 -0.69 -20.84 -1.18
N VAL A 43 0.13 -20.96 -2.22
CA VAL A 43 1.23 -21.93 -2.31
C VAL A 43 2.54 -21.15 -2.31
N LEU A 44 3.19 -21.07 -1.16
CA LEU A 44 4.49 -20.45 -1.01
C LEU A 44 5.33 -21.23 0.00
N ASP A 45 6.49 -21.70 -0.43
CA ASP A 45 7.53 -22.28 0.44
C ASP A 45 8.74 -21.32 0.43
N PRO A 46 9.08 -20.67 1.56
CA PRO A 46 10.21 -19.74 1.61
C PRO A 46 11.56 -20.41 1.32
N ASN A 47 11.65 -21.75 1.37
CA ASN A 47 12.87 -22.49 1.06
C ASN A 47 13.07 -22.75 -0.44
N GLN A 48 12.03 -22.54 -1.26
CA GLN A 48 12.11 -22.71 -2.72
C GLN A 48 12.47 -21.39 -3.42
N PRO A 49 13.06 -21.43 -4.63
CA PRO A 49 13.15 -20.25 -5.47
C PRO A 49 11.74 -19.71 -5.83
N PRO A 50 11.62 -18.42 -6.19
CA PRO A 50 10.35 -17.88 -6.69
C PRO A 50 9.78 -18.70 -7.85
N SER A 51 8.46 -18.92 -7.82
CA SER A 51 7.74 -19.59 -8.90
C SER A 51 7.94 -18.86 -10.22
N GLN A 52 7.97 -19.60 -11.34
CA GLN A 52 8.14 -18.98 -12.66
C GLN A 52 6.90 -18.22 -13.13
N LYS A 53 5.70 -18.69 -12.72
CA LYS A 53 4.43 -18.01 -13.00
C LYS A 53 3.86 -17.42 -11.72
N LEU A 54 3.21 -16.26 -11.85
CA LEU A 54 2.54 -15.62 -10.72
C LEU A 54 1.32 -16.44 -10.25
N SER A 55 0.60 -17.07 -11.18
CA SER A 55 -0.56 -17.91 -10.86
C SER A 55 -0.23 -19.12 -9.97
N ASP A 56 1.01 -19.62 -9.99
CA ASP A 56 1.45 -20.76 -9.19
C ASP A 56 1.32 -20.51 -7.68
N TYR A 57 1.43 -19.24 -7.25
CA TYR A 57 1.25 -18.87 -5.83
C TYR A 57 -0.20 -18.89 -5.38
N LYS A 58 -1.17 -18.78 -6.30
CA LYS A 58 -2.61 -18.69 -5.96
C LYS A 58 -2.97 -17.56 -4.99
N PHE A 59 -2.29 -16.42 -5.11
CA PHE A 59 -2.63 -15.20 -4.35
C PHE A 59 -4.01 -14.64 -4.72
N PHE A 60 -4.48 -14.91 -5.95
CA PHE A 60 -5.73 -14.39 -6.48
C PHE A 60 -6.66 -15.52 -6.93
N LYS A 61 -7.97 -15.28 -6.81
CA LYS A 61 -9.03 -16.15 -7.33
C LYS A 61 -9.44 -15.70 -8.73
N GLY A 62 -10.03 -16.60 -9.50
CA GLY A 62 -10.59 -16.29 -10.82
C GLY A 62 -9.52 -15.89 -11.85
N GLU A 63 -9.87 -14.94 -12.73
CA GLU A 63 -8.93 -14.40 -13.72
C GLU A 63 -7.88 -13.53 -13.03
N LEU A 64 -6.60 -13.83 -13.23
CA LEU A 64 -5.48 -13.21 -12.50
C LEU A 64 -5.50 -11.68 -12.58
N LYS A 65 -5.85 -11.11 -13.75
CA LYS A 65 -5.91 -9.65 -13.98
C LYS A 65 -6.96 -8.92 -13.12
N ASN A 66 -7.97 -9.64 -12.61
CA ASN A 66 -8.96 -9.03 -11.72
C ASN A 66 -8.34 -8.72 -10.35
N GLN A 67 -7.30 -9.49 -9.98
CA GLN A 67 -6.59 -9.38 -8.70
C GLN A 67 -7.55 -9.48 -7.50
N GLU A 68 -8.54 -10.37 -7.62
CA GLU A 68 -9.47 -10.71 -6.55
C GLU A 68 -8.71 -11.56 -5.51
N PRO A 69 -8.49 -11.05 -4.28
CA PRO A 69 -7.63 -11.75 -3.32
C PRO A 69 -8.19 -13.12 -2.93
N ALA A 70 -7.30 -14.12 -2.87
CA ALA A 70 -7.61 -15.38 -2.24
C ALA A 70 -7.90 -15.18 -0.74
N TYR A 71 -8.56 -16.16 -0.10
CA TYR A 71 -8.72 -16.08 1.36
C TYR A 71 -7.34 -15.98 2.02
N SER A 72 -7.22 -15.16 3.06
CA SER A 72 -5.97 -14.81 3.76
C SER A 72 -5.00 -13.88 3.01
N VAL A 73 -5.35 -13.41 1.82
CA VAL A 73 -4.62 -12.34 1.13
C VAL A 73 -5.32 -11.03 1.41
N ILE A 74 -4.71 -10.16 2.22
CA ILE A 74 -5.37 -8.95 2.72
C ILE A 74 -4.89 -7.74 1.92
N PRO A 75 -5.79 -6.95 1.29
CA PRO A 75 -5.39 -5.72 0.63
C PRO A 75 -4.94 -4.67 1.65
N TYR A 76 -3.99 -3.83 1.25
CA TYR A 76 -3.59 -2.67 2.04
C TYR A 76 -3.14 -1.53 1.13
N GLU A 77 -3.07 -0.33 1.68
CA GLU A 77 -2.61 0.87 1.00
C GLU A 77 -1.96 1.83 2.00
N PRO A 78 -0.80 2.43 1.70
CA PRO A 78 -0.28 3.54 2.50
C PRO A 78 -1.09 4.81 2.23
N ILE A 79 -1.31 5.64 3.26
CA ILE A 79 -2.15 6.86 3.17
C ILE A 79 -1.62 7.87 2.14
N SER A 80 -0.30 7.94 1.94
CA SER A 80 0.33 8.59 0.79
C SER A 80 1.17 7.55 0.04
N ALA A 81 1.08 7.51 -1.29
CA ALA A 81 1.80 6.52 -2.09
C ALA A 81 3.09 7.09 -2.73
N LEU A 82 4.12 6.24 -2.80
CA LEU A 82 5.28 6.46 -3.68
C LEU A 82 4.82 6.72 -5.12
N PHE A 83 5.27 7.82 -5.70
CA PHE A 83 5.07 8.16 -7.10
C PHE A 83 5.87 7.22 -8.00
N SER A 84 5.25 6.75 -9.08
CA SER A 84 5.90 5.88 -10.07
C SER A 84 5.27 6.12 -11.44
N ASP A 85 5.52 7.31 -11.99
CA ASP A 85 5.02 7.71 -13.33
C ASP A 85 3.49 7.61 -13.48
N TYR A 86 2.76 7.98 -12.44
CA TYR A 86 1.30 7.84 -12.35
C TYR A 86 0.75 6.39 -12.43
N ALA A 87 1.61 5.37 -12.37
CA ALA A 87 1.15 3.99 -12.23
C ALA A 87 0.37 3.82 -10.91
N LEU A 88 -0.85 3.31 -11.04
CA LEU A 88 -1.71 2.92 -9.93
C LEU A 88 -1.20 1.61 -9.32
N LYS A 89 -1.51 1.40 -8.04
CA LYS A 89 -0.93 0.32 -7.25
C LYS A 89 -1.99 -0.40 -6.43
N LYS A 90 -2.08 -1.73 -6.61
CA LYS A 90 -2.81 -2.62 -5.69
C LYS A 90 -1.79 -3.41 -4.87
N ARG A 91 -1.96 -3.43 -3.55
CA ARG A 91 -1.04 -4.11 -2.64
C ARG A 91 -1.76 -5.11 -1.76
N PHE A 92 -1.09 -6.19 -1.45
CA PHE A 92 -1.62 -7.26 -0.63
C PHE A 92 -0.54 -7.83 0.29
N VAL A 93 -0.96 -8.32 1.46
CA VAL A 93 -0.12 -9.08 2.38
C VAL A 93 -0.71 -10.47 2.57
N TRP A 94 0.18 -11.46 2.59
CA TRP A 94 -0.14 -12.83 2.96
C TRP A 94 0.90 -13.33 3.97
N MET A 95 0.46 -14.06 4.98
CA MET A 95 1.32 -14.70 5.98
C MET A 95 0.96 -16.19 6.14
N PRO A 96 1.92 -17.05 6.48
CA PRO A 96 1.63 -18.44 6.82
C PRO A 96 0.66 -18.53 8.00
N ASN A 97 -0.16 -19.57 8.02
CA ASN A 97 -1.17 -19.74 9.06
C ASN A 97 -0.56 -19.71 10.47
N GLY A 98 -1.19 -18.96 11.38
CA GLY A 98 -0.77 -18.80 12.77
C GLY A 98 0.47 -17.91 12.99
N GLN A 99 1.05 -17.34 11.93
CA GLN A 99 2.16 -16.38 12.04
C GLN A 99 1.63 -14.96 12.19
N LYS A 100 2.37 -14.13 12.93
CA LYS A 100 2.04 -12.73 13.20
C LYS A 100 3.24 -11.83 12.98
N ALA A 101 3.00 -10.66 12.41
CA ALA A 101 3.92 -9.55 12.47
C ALA A 101 3.84 -8.87 13.85
N THR A 102 4.87 -8.08 14.18
CA THR A 102 4.91 -7.30 15.42
C THR A 102 5.14 -5.83 15.14
N TYR A 103 4.48 -4.97 15.92
CA TYR A 103 4.77 -3.55 15.95
C TYR A 103 6.09 -3.29 16.69
N ILE A 104 6.95 -2.45 16.11
CA ILE A 104 8.16 -1.95 16.76
C ILE A 104 7.95 -0.49 17.21
N ASN A 105 7.75 0.41 16.24
CA ASN A 105 7.38 1.81 16.43
C ASN A 105 6.64 2.33 15.19
N ALA A 106 6.24 3.61 15.20
CA ALA A 106 5.45 4.20 14.13
C ALA A 106 6.20 4.31 12.78
N SER A 107 7.53 4.46 12.81
CA SER A 107 8.38 4.76 11.65
C SER A 107 9.16 3.57 11.12
N GLU A 108 9.21 2.46 11.85
CA GLU A 108 9.79 1.21 11.38
C GLU A 108 8.71 0.34 10.71
N ILE A 109 9.11 -0.38 9.66
CA ILE A 109 8.23 -1.38 9.05
C ILE A 109 7.79 -2.40 10.10
N LEU A 110 6.57 -2.93 9.94
CA LEU A 110 6.15 -4.08 10.74
C LEU A 110 7.16 -5.21 10.64
N ASN A 111 7.48 -5.85 11.77
CA ASN A 111 8.42 -6.95 11.79
C ASN A 111 7.70 -8.25 11.39
N PHE A 112 7.83 -8.58 10.12
CA PHE A 112 7.15 -9.72 9.50
C PHE A 112 7.88 -11.05 9.73
N PRO A 113 7.13 -12.15 9.96
CA PRO A 113 7.69 -13.49 10.12
C PRO A 113 8.19 -14.09 8.80
N ILE A 114 9.04 -15.11 8.90
CA ILE A 114 9.49 -15.91 7.75
C ILE A 114 8.27 -16.52 7.03
N GLY A 115 8.31 -16.51 5.71
CA GLY A 115 7.22 -16.96 4.84
C GLY A 115 6.22 -15.85 4.48
N THR A 116 6.33 -14.65 5.05
CA THR A 116 5.49 -13.52 4.64
C THR A 116 5.72 -13.18 3.16
N ALA A 117 4.63 -12.92 2.44
CA ALA A 117 4.67 -12.39 1.09
C ALA A 117 3.91 -11.05 1.01
N LEU A 118 4.56 -10.06 0.41
CA LEU A 118 3.94 -8.80 0.03
C LEU A 118 3.85 -8.74 -1.48
N ILE A 119 2.66 -8.45 -1.99
CA ILE A 119 2.37 -8.41 -3.41
C ILE A 119 2.06 -6.97 -3.78
N LYS A 120 2.72 -6.42 -4.80
CA LYS A 120 2.48 -5.07 -5.30
C LYS A 120 2.36 -5.10 -6.81
N ASN A 121 1.21 -4.66 -7.31
CA ASN A 121 0.90 -4.64 -8.73
C ASN A 121 0.94 -3.20 -9.23
N PHE A 122 1.53 -2.96 -10.40
CA PHE A 122 1.57 -1.66 -11.05
C PHE A 122 0.78 -1.70 -12.35
N TYR A 123 -0.17 -0.78 -12.49
CA TYR A 123 -1.10 -0.77 -13.61
C TYR A 123 -1.51 0.64 -14.01
N TYR A 124 -2.05 0.76 -15.22
CA TYR A 124 -2.67 1.97 -15.73
C TYR A 124 -4.12 1.66 -16.13
N ASN A 125 -4.99 2.65 -15.99
CA ASN A 125 -6.33 2.63 -16.56
C ASN A 125 -6.36 3.45 -17.85
N ASN A 126 -7.41 3.29 -18.67
CA ASN A 126 -7.62 4.06 -19.91
C ASN A 126 -6.47 3.93 -20.92
N VAL A 127 -5.83 2.76 -20.95
CA VAL A 127 -4.68 2.47 -21.83
C VAL A 127 -5.17 2.35 -23.27
N GLN A 128 -4.49 3.05 -24.16
CA GLN A 128 -4.84 3.13 -25.57
C GLN A 128 -4.29 1.92 -26.35
N PRO A 129 -4.96 1.51 -27.45
CA PRO A 129 -6.16 2.12 -28.05
C PRO A 129 -7.50 1.63 -27.46
N ASN A 130 -7.49 0.59 -26.62
CA ASN A 130 -8.71 -0.11 -26.21
C ASN A 130 -9.42 0.51 -25.01
N ASN A 131 -8.83 1.52 -24.37
CA ASN A 131 -9.31 2.17 -23.16
C ASN A 131 -9.53 1.17 -21.99
N THR A 132 -8.60 0.23 -21.83
CA THR A 132 -8.67 -0.83 -20.81
C THR A 132 -7.69 -0.58 -19.67
N THR A 133 -7.88 -1.28 -18.56
CA THR A 133 -6.82 -1.46 -17.55
C THR A 133 -5.73 -2.35 -18.11
N PHE A 134 -4.48 -2.00 -17.86
CA PHE A 134 -3.31 -2.77 -18.26
C PHE A 134 -2.32 -2.85 -17.08
N ILE A 135 -2.04 -4.07 -16.62
CA ILE A 135 -1.07 -4.38 -15.58
C ILE A 135 0.27 -4.62 -16.26
N LEU A 136 1.31 -3.95 -15.78
CA LEU A 136 2.66 -4.04 -16.32
C LEU A 136 3.48 -5.08 -15.57
N GLU A 137 3.49 -4.96 -14.25
CA GLU A 137 4.33 -5.77 -13.38
C GLU A 137 3.63 -6.10 -12.05
N THR A 138 4.03 -7.23 -11.47
CA THR A 138 3.76 -7.62 -10.09
C THR A 138 5.08 -7.89 -9.38
N ARG A 139 5.32 -7.21 -8.27
CA ARG A 139 6.44 -7.49 -7.39
C ARG A 139 5.95 -8.33 -6.22
N VAL A 140 6.63 -9.43 -5.95
CA VAL A 140 6.41 -10.30 -4.81
C VAL A 140 7.66 -10.23 -3.93
N MET A 141 7.54 -9.60 -2.76
CA MET A 141 8.60 -9.56 -1.76
C MET A 141 8.36 -10.67 -0.75
N ILE A 142 9.33 -11.59 -0.61
CA ILE A 142 9.18 -12.79 0.22
C ILE A 142 10.20 -12.74 1.36
N LYS A 143 9.73 -12.89 2.61
CA LYS A 143 10.59 -12.98 3.79
C LYS A 143 11.14 -14.40 3.92
N LYS A 144 12.41 -14.58 3.64
CA LYS A 144 13.17 -15.82 3.87
C LYS A 144 13.96 -15.75 5.17
N GLU A 145 14.58 -16.86 5.55
CA GLU A 145 15.47 -16.95 6.72
C GLU A 145 16.65 -15.97 6.59
N GLU A 146 17.23 -15.86 5.39
CA GLU A 146 18.37 -14.99 5.11
C GLU A 146 17.97 -13.51 4.88
N GLY A 147 16.67 -13.19 4.85
CA GLY A 147 16.17 -11.84 4.61
C GLY A 147 15.11 -11.76 3.52
N TRP A 148 14.86 -10.54 3.04
CA TRP A 148 13.90 -10.31 1.96
C TRP A 148 14.50 -10.66 0.60
N ILE A 149 13.71 -11.34 -0.23
CA ILE A 149 13.97 -11.43 -1.66
C ILE A 149 12.88 -10.68 -2.44
N PHE A 150 13.24 -10.18 -3.63
CA PHE A 150 12.33 -9.44 -4.51
C PHE A 150 12.19 -10.20 -5.81
N ALA A 151 11.00 -10.71 -6.08
CA ALA A 151 10.67 -11.38 -7.33
C ALA A 151 9.75 -10.47 -8.16
N GLU A 152 10.24 -10.00 -9.30
CA GLU A 152 9.46 -9.17 -10.23
C GLU A 152 8.84 -10.06 -11.30
N TYR A 153 7.57 -9.87 -11.62
CA TYR A 153 6.83 -10.61 -12.63
C TYR A 153 6.32 -9.65 -13.69
N ILE A 154 6.61 -9.95 -14.96
CA ILE A 154 6.19 -9.14 -16.11
C ILE A 154 4.93 -9.75 -16.71
N TRP A 155 3.89 -8.94 -16.85
CA TRP A 155 2.62 -9.39 -17.43
C TRP A 155 2.71 -9.54 -18.94
N ASN A 156 2.08 -10.59 -19.47
CA ASN A 156 1.92 -10.74 -20.91
C ASN A 156 0.89 -9.74 -21.48
N ASP A 157 0.96 -9.53 -22.80
CA ASP A 157 0.07 -8.60 -23.50
C ASP A 157 -1.39 -9.04 -23.46
N GLU A 158 -1.65 -10.35 -23.38
CA GLU A 158 -2.99 -10.91 -23.26
C GLU A 158 -3.61 -10.68 -21.86
N GLN A 159 -2.84 -10.20 -20.88
CA GLN A 159 -3.27 -9.95 -19.51
C GLN A 159 -3.85 -11.20 -18.82
N THR A 160 -3.22 -12.36 -19.05
CA THR A 160 -3.65 -13.66 -18.51
C THR A 160 -2.67 -14.25 -17.51
N GLU A 161 -1.39 -13.86 -17.57
CA GLU A 161 -0.33 -14.40 -16.71
C GLU A 161 0.80 -13.37 -16.53
N ALA A 162 1.57 -13.52 -15.46
CA ALA A 162 2.84 -12.82 -15.29
C ALA A 162 3.98 -13.80 -15.04
N PHE A 163 5.13 -13.53 -15.65
CA PHE A 163 6.30 -14.42 -15.62
C PHE A 163 7.44 -13.76 -14.87
N LEU A 164 8.15 -14.55 -14.06
CA LEU A 164 9.32 -14.08 -13.32
C LEU A 164 10.33 -13.43 -14.29
N ASN A 165 10.71 -12.18 -14.00
CA ASN A 165 11.71 -11.47 -14.76
C ASN A 165 13.09 -12.09 -14.52
N GLN A 166 13.73 -12.53 -15.60
CA GLN A 166 15.09 -13.08 -15.59
C GLN A 166 16.10 -12.16 -16.30
N THR A 167 15.66 -10.95 -16.67
CA THR A 167 16.48 -9.98 -17.42
C THR A 167 17.34 -9.15 -16.48
N GLY A 168 18.64 -9.10 -16.73
CA GLY A 168 19.61 -8.39 -15.86
C GLY A 168 19.53 -6.85 -15.89
N ASP A 169 18.97 -6.28 -16.97
CA ASP A 169 18.97 -4.83 -17.22
C ASP A 169 17.58 -4.17 -17.03
N GLY A 170 16.58 -4.95 -16.64
CA GLY A 170 15.19 -4.52 -16.53
C GLY A 170 14.42 -4.69 -17.84
N VAL A 171 13.15 -4.31 -17.83
CA VAL A 171 12.26 -4.37 -19.00
C VAL A 171 11.63 -3.00 -19.22
N PHE A 172 11.64 -2.55 -20.46
CA PHE A 172 11.03 -1.30 -20.87
C PHE A 172 9.76 -1.58 -21.66
N LYS A 173 8.69 -0.84 -21.34
CA LYS A 173 7.41 -0.93 -22.07
C LYS A 173 6.87 0.45 -22.35
N GLU A 174 6.76 0.79 -23.63
CA GLU A 174 6.01 1.97 -24.03
C GLU A 174 4.54 1.77 -23.69
N ILE A 175 3.97 2.75 -22.98
CA ILE A 175 2.56 2.75 -22.62
C ILE A 175 1.97 4.12 -22.92
N THR A 176 0.75 4.12 -23.45
CA THR A 176 -0.04 5.33 -23.68
C THR A 176 -1.37 5.21 -22.94
N TRP A 177 -1.70 6.17 -22.09
CA TRP A 177 -2.99 6.24 -21.39
C TRP A 177 -3.57 7.65 -21.45
N ILE A 178 -4.88 7.76 -21.20
CA ILE A 178 -5.54 9.05 -21.08
C ILE A 178 -5.51 9.53 -19.63
N GLN A 179 -4.89 10.69 -19.40
CA GLN A 179 -4.89 11.37 -18.12
C GLN A 179 -5.51 12.76 -18.28
N ASN A 180 -6.57 13.05 -17.52
CA ASN A 180 -7.31 14.32 -17.59
C ASN A 180 -7.69 14.70 -19.03
N GLY A 181 -8.13 13.73 -19.82
CA GLY A 181 -8.52 13.92 -21.23
C GLY A 181 -7.38 14.05 -22.23
N THR A 182 -6.12 13.99 -21.80
CA THR A 182 -4.94 14.10 -22.68
C THR A 182 -4.19 12.77 -22.74
N PRO A 183 -3.77 12.29 -23.93
CA PRO A 183 -2.90 11.13 -24.03
C PRO A 183 -1.50 11.46 -23.48
N ILE A 184 -1.01 10.61 -22.59
CA ILE A 184 0.38 10.62 -22.12
C ILE A 184 1.02 9.34 -22.58
N THR A 185 2.21 9.46 -23.17
CA THR A 185 3.05 8.33 -23.58
C THR A 185 4.37 8.40 -22.84
N LEU A 186 4.80 7.28 -22.26
CA LEU A 186 6.16 7.13 -21.74
C LEU A 186 6.65 5.70 -21.91
N ASN A 187 7.96 5.55 -21.80
CA ASN A 187 8.61 4.25 -21.74
C ASN A 187 8.78 3.82 -20.27
N TYR A 188 7.85 2.99 -19.78
CA TYR A 188 7.81 2.57 -18.39
C TYR A 188 8.98 1.62 -18.13
N ASN A 189 9.76 1.90 -17.08
CA ASN A 189 10.90 1.08 -16.70
C ASN A 189 10.49 0.13 -15.55
N MET A 190 10.44 -1.16 -15.85
CA MET A 190 10.35 -2.25 -14.86
C MET A 190 11.79 -2.62 -14.46
N PRO A 191 12.28 -2.12 -13.31
CA PRO A 191 13.68 -2.15 -12.97
C PRO A 191 14.17 -3.57 -12.64
N ALA A 192 15.37 -3.93 -13.08
CA ALA A 192 16.02 -5.16 -12.65
C ALA A 192 16.14 -5.24 -11.11
N GLU A 193 16.36 -6.43 -10.57
CA GLU A 193 16.59 -6.62 -9.12
C GLU A 193 17.75 -5.74 -8.61
N SER A 194 18.82 -5.60 -9.40
CA SER A 194 19.98 -4.75 -9.08
C SER A 194 19.61 -3.27 -8.95
N GLN A 195 18.70 -2.78 -9.80
CA GLN A 195 18.19 -1.42 -9.76
C GLN A 195 17.24 -1.22 -8.58
N CYS A 196 16.37 -2.20 -8.28
CA CYS A 196 15.53 -2.19 -7.09
C CYS A 196 16.34 -2.02 -5.80
N PHE A 197 17.51 -2.67 -5.73
CA PHE A 197 18.43 -2.58 -4.58
C PHE A 197 19.04 -1.19 -4.37
N THR A 198 18.89 -0.26 -5.32
CA THR A 198 19.25 1.15 -5.11
C THR A 198 18.41 1.76 -3.98
N CYS A 199 17.11 1.44 -3.92
CA CYS A 199 16.20 1.98 -2.91
C CYS A 199 15.92 0.97 -1.78
N HIS A 200 15.92 -0.33 -2.09
CA HIS A 200 15.64 -1.40 -1.13
C HIS A 200 16.90 -1.88 -0.39
N LYS A 201 17.73 -0.94 0.08
CA LYS A 201 18.99 -1.23 0.78
C LYS A 201 19.19 -0.34 1.99
N LEU A 202 19.55 -0.95 3.11
CA LEU A 202 20.05 -0.29 4.31
C LEU A 202 21.29 -1.04 4.79
N ASP A 203 22.44 -0.37 4.88
CA ASP A 203 23.72 -0.98 5.28
C ASP A 203 24.08 -2.25 4.48
N ASN A 204 23.77 -2.24 3.18
CA ASN A 204 23.91 -3.38 2.26
C ASN A 204 22.99 -4.58 2.51
N ASN A 205 21.97 -4.42 3.36
CA ASN A 205 20.92 -5.42 3.56
C ASN A 205 19.65 -5.05 2.79
N LYS A 206 18.96 -6.05 2.26
CA LYS A 206 17.67 -5.90 1.58
C LYS A 206 16.56 -5.54 2.57
N VAL A 207 15.90 -4.40 2.36
CA VAL A 207 14.81 -3.91 3.24
C VAL A 207 13.52 -3.61 2.46
N LEU A 208 12.38 -3.74 3.13
CA LEU A 208 11.09 -3.27 2.60
C LEU A 208 10.93 -1.77 2.79
N LEU A 209 10.00 -1.18 2.03
CA LEU A 209 9.62 0.23 2.10
C LEU A 209 8.09 0.35 2.19
N GLY A 210 7.56 1.30 2.97
CA GLY A 210 6.17 1.74 2.88
C GLY A 210 5.13 0.91 3.65
N LEU A 211 5.55 0.07 4.60
CA LEU A 211 4.67 -0.65 5.54
C LEU A 211 4.94 -0.24 7.00
N GLU A 212 5.33 1.00 7.20
CA GLU A 212 5.45 1.60 8.52
C GLU A 212 4.05 1.87 9.11
N PRO A 213 3.79 1.63 10.40
CA PRO A 213 2.49 1.90 11.00
C PRO A 213 1.99 3.33 10.80
N LYS A 214 2.88 4.34 10.75
CA LYS A 214 2.53 5.73 10.44
C LYS A 214 1.81 5.90 9.09
N SER A 215 2.09 5.03 8.12
CA SER A 215 1.49 5.08 6.78
C SER A 215 0.25 4.20 6.63
N LEU A 216 0.04 3.25 7.54
CA LEU A 216 -1.08 2.30 7.52
C LEU A 216 -2.19 2.64 8.52
N ASN A 217 -1.97 3.56 9.45
CA ASN A 217 -2.93 3.91 10.51
C ASN A 217 -4.08 4.81 10.02
N PHE A 218 -4.87 4.32 9.05
CA PHE A 218 -6.10 4.95 8.58
C PHE A 218 -7.11 3.90 8.13
N ASP A 219 -8.35 4.34 7.92
CA ASP A 219 -9.45 3.49 7.50
C ASP A 219 -9.36 3.14 6.01
N TYR A 220 -9.35 1.84 5.71
CA TYR A 220 -9.42 1.29 4.36
C TYR A 220 -10.79 0.65 4.12
N THR A 221 -11.29 0.74 2.89
CA THR A 221 -12.57 0.14 2.51
C THR A 221 -12.35 -1.27 1.97
N TYR A 222 -12.66 -2.28 2.80
CA TYR A 222 -12.64 -3.69 2.44
C TYR A 222 -14.00 -4.14 1.88
N GLU A 223 -14.06 -5.35 1.33
CA GLU A 223 -15.32 -5.95 0.84
C GLU A 223 -16.36 -6.13 1.95
N ASP A 224 -15.91 -6.34 3.20
CA ASP A 224 -16.75 -6.55 4.37
C ASP A 224 -17.00 -5.27 5.20
N GLY A 225 -16.49 -4.12 4.75
CA GLY A 225 -16.71 -2.82 5.38
C GLY A 225 -15.44 -1.98 5.50
N THR A 226 -15.60 -0.79 6.08
CA THR A 226 -14.49 0.13 6.33
C THR A 226 -13.87 -0.12 7.70
N GLN A 227 -12.55 -0.26 7.75
CA GLN A 227 -11.81 -0.54 8.99
C GLN A 227 -10.39 0.01 8.92
N ASN A 228 -9.83 0.44 10.07
CA ASN A 228 -8.41 0.74 10.19
C ASN A 228 -7.55 -0.48 9.81
N GLN A 229 -6.55 -0.28 8.96
CA GLN A 229 -5.78 -1.40 8.39
C GLN A 229 -4.95 -2.17 9.43
N LEU A 230 -4.38 -1.48 10.41
CA LEU A 230 -3.64 -2.15 11.49
C LEU A 230 -4.59 -3.01 12.33
N GLN A 231 -5.78 -2.47 12.65
CA GLN A 231 -6.82 -3.24 13.33
C GLN A 231 -7.29 -4.44 12.48
N LYS A 232 -7.44 -4.27 11.16
CA LYS A 232 -7.80 -5.38 10.26
C LYS A 232 -6.79 -6.52 10.35
N LEU A 233 -5.50 -6.19 10.38
CA LEU A 233 -4.44 -7.19 10.53
C LEU A 233 -4.47 -7.86 11.91
N ILE A 234 -4.81 -7.14 12.99
CA ILE A 234 -4.98 -7.73 14.33
C ILE A 234 -6.16 -8.70 14.35
N ASP A 235 -7.32 -8.27 13.86
CA ASP A 235 -8.55 -9.04 13.88
C ASP A 235 -8.44 -10.31 13.02
N PHE A 236 -7.73 -10.24 11.89
CA PHE A 236 -7.44 -11.40 11.06
C PHE A 236 -6.40 -12.35 11.71
N GLY A 237 -5.64 -11.87 12.69
CA GLY A 237 -4.58 -12.63 13.36
C GLY A 237 -3.23 -12.57 12.66
N TYR A 238 -2.99 -11.52 11.87
CA TYR A 238 -1.75 -11.22 11.13
C TYR A 238 -0.83 -10.24 11.86
N LEU A 239 -1.33 -9.47 12.82
CA LEU A 239 -0.55 -8.56 13.63
C LEU A 239 -0.81 -8.87 15.11
N GLU A 240 0.24 -8.81 15.94
CA GLU A 240 0.05 -8.85 17.39
C GLU A 240 -0.71 -7.61 17.87
N ASP A 241 -1.58 -7.79 18.87
CA ASP A 241 -2.29 -6.69 19.51
C ASP A 241 -1.38 -6.00 20.54
N ASN A 242 -0.33 -5.36 20.03
CA ASN A 242 0.69 -4.66 20.80
C ASN A 242 0.86 -3.20 20.37
N LEU A 243 -0.15 -2.64 19.68
CA LEU A 243 -0.14 -1.24 19.26
C LEU A 243 -0.23 -0.30 20.47
N PRO A 244 0.46 0.85 20.44
CA PRO A 244 0.27 1.89 21.45
C PRO A 244 -1.11 2.55 21.27
N GLY A 245 -1.60 3.22 22.33
CA GLY A 245 -2.88 3.94 22.26
C GLY A 245 -2.93 5.09 21.24
N THR A 246 -1.77 5.57 20.79
CA THR A 246 -1.62 6.60 19.75
C THR A 246 -0.41 6.29 18.88
N ILE A 247 -0.56 6.42 17.56
CA ILE A 247 0.53 6.28 16.57
C ILE A 247 0.69 7.61 15.86
N GLU A 248 1.92 8.13 15.79
CA GLU A 248 2.21 9.28 14.92
C GLU A 248 1.94 8.87 13.46
N THR A 249 1.00 9.56 12.82
CA THR A 249 0.42 9.15 11.54
C THR A 249 0.65 10.26 10.52
N MET A 250 1.06 9.89 9.31
CA MET A 250 1.11 10.81 8.17
C MET A 250 -0.30 11.09 7.64
N VAL A 251 -0.44 12.06 6.74
CA VAL A 251 -1.72 12.35 6.09
C VAL A 251 -1.70 11.94 4.63
N ASP A 252 -2.88 11.91 4.01
CA ASP A 252 -2.97 11.89 2.56
C ASP A 252 -2.49 13.25 2.04
N TRP A 253 -1.40 13.25 1.28
CA TRP A 253 -0.85 14.47 0.71
C TRP A 253 -1.81 15.13 -0.29
N GLU A 254 -2.82 14.43 -0.80
CA GLU A 254 -3.85 14.98 -1.69
C GLU A 254 -5.04 15.60 -0.92
N ASP A 255 -5.21 15.30 0.36
CA ASP A 255 -6.29 15.84 1.20
C ASP A 255 -6.03 17.32 1.56
N THR A 256 -6.64 18.23 0.81
CA THR A 256 -6.49 19.69 1.00
C THR A 256 -7.14 20.23 2.27
N SER A 257 -7.88 19.41 3.03
CA SER A 257 -8.37 19.79 4.36
C SER A 257 -7.26 19.75 5.42
N GLN A 258 -6.17 19.03 5.15
CA GLN A 258 -5.01 18.92 6.03
C GLN A 258 -4.06 20.12 5.87
N PRO A 259 -3.32 20.50 6.93
CA PRO A 259 -2.31 21.55 6.84
C PRO A 259 -1.25 21.27 5.76
N LEU A 260 -0.92 22.30 4.98
CA LEU A 260 0.00 22.21 3.84
C LEU A 260 1.34 21.55 4.20
N GLU A 261 1.98 21.97 5.29
CA GLU A 261 3.27 21.43 5.73
C GLU A 261 3.20 19.94 6.05
N ILE A 262 2.11 19.46 6.67
CA ILE A 262 1.95 18.05 7.02
C ILE A 262 1.79 17.19 5.75
N ARG A 263 1.06 17.69 4.75
CA ARG A 263 0.93 17.04 3.43
C ARG A 263 2.27 16.95 2.71
N VAL A 264 3.05 18.04 2.74
CA VAL A 264 4.41 18.11 2.17
C VAL A 264 5.34 17.10 2.82
N ARG A 265 5.38 17.06 4.16
CA ARG A 265 6.20 16.09 4.91
C ARG A 265 5.79 14.65 4.62
N SER A 266 4.49 14.38 4.50
CA SER A 266 3.96 13.04 4.16
C SER A 266 4.39 12.59 2.75
N TYR A 267 4.32 13.51 1.78
CA TYR A 267 4.79 13.24 0.41
C TYR A 267 6.31 12.99 0.37
N ILE A 268 7.09 13.84 1.04
CA ILE A 268 8.56 13.74 1.08
C ILE A 268 9.02 12.45 1.76
N ASP A 269 8.37 12.04 2.84
CA ASP A 269 8.66 10.77 3.53
C ASP A 269 8.53 9.59 2.55
N MET A 270 7.39 9.49 1.86
CA MET A 270 7.10 8.37 0.96
C MET A 270 7.92 8.34 -0.32
N ASN A 271 8.43 9.48 -0.78
CA ASN A 271 9.13 9.59 -2.06
C ASN A 271 10.65 9.76 -1.91
N CYS A 272 11.16 10.10 -0.73
CA CYS A 272 12.55 10.49 -0.55
C CYS A 272 13.24 9.88 0.68
N ALA A 273 12.52 9.62 1.78
CA ALA A 273 13.13 9.24 3.06
C ALA A 273 13.96 7.96 2.99
N SER A 274 13.48 6.94 2.25
CA SER A 274 14.16 5.66 2.11
C SER A 274 15.59 5.76 1.57
N CYS A 275 15.86 6.81 0.78
CA CYS A 275 17.19 7.08 0.25
C CYS A 275 17.97 8.04 1.16
N HIS A 276 17.29 9.05 1.71
CA HIS A 276 17.86 10.09 2.56
C HIS A 276 17.76 9.74 4.05
N ILE A 277 18.29 8.56 4.37
CA ILE A 277 18.44 8.00 5.71
C ILE A 277 19.87 7.47 5.86
N GLU A 278 20.37 7.42 7.10
CA GLU A 278 21.66 6.80 7.38
C GLU A 278 21.68 5.34 6.90
N GLY A 279 22.78 4.89 6.29
CA GLY A 279 22.90 3.57 5.66
C GLY A 279 22.18 3.40 4.31
N GLY A 280 21.32 4.36 3.93
CA GLY A 280 20.62 4.40 2.64
C GLY A 280 21.49 4.95 1.49
N GLN A 281 20.97 4.90 0.26
CA GLN A 281 21.71 5.29 -0.95
C GLN A 281 22.21 6.74 -0.94
N ALA A 282 21.45 7.66 -0.36
CA ALA A 282 21.80 9.07 -0.21
C ALA A 282 22.13 9.44 1.24
N GLY A 283 22.43 8.46 2.10
CA GLY A 283 22.74 8.70 3.52
C GLY A 283 24.02 9.49 3.78
N TYR A 284 24.92 9.56 2.77
CA TYR A 284 26.12 10.40 2.79
C TYR A 284 25.83 11.91 2.64
N ARG A 285 24.59 12.28 2.33
CA ARG A 285 24.10 13.66 2.26
C ARG A 285 23.67 14.14 3.65
N GLY A 286 23.68 15.45 3.89
CA GLY A 286 23.26 16.03 5.17
C GLY A 286 21.77 15.89 5.49
N ILE A 287 20.88 16.02 4.49
CA ILE A 287 19.43 16.03 4.71
C ILE A 287 18.85 14.69 5.18
N ARG A 288 17.81 14.75 6.01
CA ARG A 288 17.04 13.62 6.54
C ARG A 288 15.56 13.85 6.30
N LEU A 289 14.99 13.05 5.41
CA LEU A 289 13.67 13.31 4.81
C LEU A 289 12.56 12.43 5.38
N ALA A 290 12.82 11.68 6.45
CA ALA A 290 11.78 10.94 7.14
C ALA A 290 10.77 11.89 7.80
N TYR A 291 9.52 11.44 7.93
CA TYR A 291 8.42 12.25 8.42
C TYR A 291 8.74 12.92 9.76
N GLY A 292 9.27 12.18 10.74
CA GLY A 292 9.68 12.74 12.04
C GLY A 292 10.87 13.69 11.95
N ASP A 293 11.83 13.42 11.06
CA ASP A 293 13.07 14.19 10.94
C ASP A 293 12.87 15.56 10.28
N THR A 294 11.91 15.66 9.37
CA THR A 294 11.56 16.90 8.64
C THR A 294 10.88 17.96 9.51
N THR A 295 10.67 17.70 10.81
CA THR A 295 10.31 18.75 11.78
C THR A 295 11.48 19.70 12.06
N ASN A 296 12.72 19.25 11.84
CA ASN A 296 13.91 20.10 11.90
C ASN A 296 14.17 20.72 10.51
N PRO A 297 14.19 22.06 10.39
CA PRO A 297 14.48 22.76 9.13
C PRO A 297 15.79 22.34 8.45
N GLU A 298 16.86 22.13 9.22
CA GLU A 298 18.19 21.73 8.70
C GLU A 298 18.11 20.33 8.09
N ASN A 299 17.45 19.38 8.77
CA ASN A 299 17.22 18.04 8.23
C ASN A 299 16.43 18.09 6.92
N PHE A 300 15.44 18.98 6.83
CA PHE A 300 14.64 19.14 5.61
C PHE A 300 15.44 19.79 4.47
N GLY A 301 16.54 20.49 4.80
CA GLY A 301 17.39 21.19 3.83
C GLY A 301 17.02 22.66 3.63
N ILE A 302 16.29 23.27 4.57
CA ILE A 302 15.99 24.70 4.55
C ILE A 302 17.28 25.47 4.80
N CYS A 303 17.70 26.29 3.84
CA CYS A 303 18.94 27.06 3.87
C CYS A 303 20.24 26.26 3.90
N GLU A 304 20.17 24.95 3.67
CA GLU A 304 21.34 24.08 3.61
C GLU A 304 22.03 24.12 2.25
N ASP A 305 23.36 24.04 2.26
CA ASP A 305 24.15 23.96 1.03
C ASP A 305 24.05 22.57 0.38
N PRO A 306 23.92 22.48 -0.95
CA PRO A 306 23.92 21.22 -1.66
C PRO A 306 25.36 20.65 -1.78
N ASP A 307 25.60 19.37 -1.48
CA ASP A 307 26.93 18.79 -1.81
C ASP A 307 27.10 18.48 -3.32
N THR A 308 26.02 18.55 -4.11
CA THR A 308 26.11 18.47 -5.57
C THR A 308 25.66 19.78 -6.20
N PRO A 309 26.59 20.56 -6.77
CA PRO A 309 26.26 21.78 -7.49
C PRO A 309 25.30 21.49 -8.66
N ILE A 310 24.28 22.31 -8.79
CA ILE A 310 23.41 22.34 -9.97
C ILE A 310 23.82 23.58 -10.79
N PRO A 311 24.43 23.42 -11.98
CA PRO A 311 24.98 24.56 -12.72
C PRO A 311 24.00 25.71 -13.00
N VAL A 312 22.72 25.39 -13.21
CA VAL A 312 21.66 26.37 -13.45
C VAL A 312 21.16 27.08 -12.19
N LEU A 313 21.51 26.56 -11.01
CA LEU A 313 21.18 27.10 -9.68
C LEU A 313 22.47 27.22 -8.85
N PHE A 314 23.49 27.82 -9.47
CA PHE A 314 24.76 28.05 -8.79
C PHE A 314 24.55 28.93 -7.54
N ASP A 315 25.21 28.57 -6.43
CA ASP A 315 25.14 29.27 -5.14
C ASP A 315 23.73 29.32 -4.51
N LYS A 316 22.84 28.40 -4.91
CA LYS A 316 21.52 28.25 -4.31
C LYS A 316 21.47 27.12 -3.29
N LYS A 317 20.58 27.28 -2.32
CA LYS A 317 20.33 26.31 -1.24
C LYS A 317 19.48 25.13 -1.71
N ILE A 318 19.49 24.07 -0.91
CA ILE A 318 18.61 22.91 -1.11
C ILE A 318 17.15 23.37 -1.15
N ILE A 319 16.75 24.21 -0.20
CA ILE A 319 15.49 24.96 -0.20
C ILE A 319 15.78 26.43 0.13
N GLU A 320 15.33 27.32 -0.74
CA GLU A 320 15.34 28.78 -0.58
C GLU A 320 13.95 29.25 -0.10
N PRO A 321 13.77 29.68 1.16
CA PRO A 321 12.50 30.21 1.66
C PRO A 321 11.95 31.31 0.76
N GLY A 322 10.67 31.20 0.41
CA GLY A 322 10.01 32.19 -0.45
C GLY A 322 10.32 32.07 -1.94
N ASN A 323 11.22 31.18 -2.37
CA ASN A 323 11.61 31.05 -3.77
C ASN A 323 11.78 29.59 -4.24
N ALA A 324 10.67 28.97 -4.65
CA ALA A 324 10.67 27.62 -5.19
C ALA A 324 11.52 27.48 -6.48
N GLU A 325 11.54 28.51 -7.34
CA GLU A 325 12.28 28.44 -8.61
C GLU A 325 13.80 28.42 -8.42
N GLU A 326 14.29 29.01 -7.33
CA GLU A 326 15.70 28.98 -6.96
C GLU A 326 16.07 27.81 -6.02
N SER A 327 15.08 27.01 -5.58
CA SER A 327 15.32 25.88 -4.69
C SER A 327 15.75 24.62 -5.44
N ILE A 328 16.89 24.05 -5.04
CA ILE A 328 17.44 22.85 -5.70
C ILE A 328 16.50 21.64 -5.56
N LEU A 329 15.86 21.44 -4.41
CA LEU A 329 14.91 20.35 -4.21
C LEU A 329 13.78 20.40 -5.26
N TYR A 330 13.18 21.58 -5.44
CA TYR A 330 12.11 21.79 -6.41
C TYR A 330 12.59 21.55 -7.84
N TYR A 331 13.75 22.10 -8.22
CA TYR A 331 14.34 21.88 -9.55
C TYR A 331 14.57 20.39 -9.85
N ARG A 332 15.15 19.65 -8.90
CA ARG A 332 15.42 18.21 -9.10
C ARG A 332 14.12 17.40 -9.20
N MET A 333 13.06 17.82 -8.52
CA MET A 333 11.74 17.22 -8.67
C MET A 333 11.06 17.57 -10.00
N SER A 334 11.39 18.68 -10.65
CA SER A 334 10.70 19.15 -11.87
C SER A 334 11.31 18.63 -13.17
N VAL A 335 12.59 18.28 -13.17
CA VAL A 335 13.29 17.85 -14.40
C VAL A 335 13.28 16.34 -14.62
N SER A 336 13.35 15.92 -15.89
CA SER A 336 13.46 14.51 -16.30
C SER A 336 14.86 14.09 -16.76
N GLN A 337 15.84 14.99 -16.79
CA GLN A 337 17.22 14.58 -17.13
C GLN A 337 17.82 13.77 -15.99
N GLU A 338 18.34 12.57 -16.30
CA GLU A 338 18.80 11.59 -15.31
C GLU A 338 19.83 12.14 -14.32
N GLN A 339 20.76 12.97 -14.79
CA GLN A 339 21.79 13.56 -13.95
C GLN A 339 21.26 14.60 -12.95
N TYR A 340 20.07 15.16 -13.17
CA TYR A 340 19.49 16.22 -12.33
C TYR A 340 18.27 15.74 -11.53
N ARG A 341 17.44 14.89 -12.13
CA ARG A 341 16.16 14.49 -11.57
C ARG A 341 16.30 13.75 -10.25
N MET A 342 15.31 13.94 -9.38
CA MET A 342 15.10 13.13 -8.19
C MET A 342 13.65 12.63 -8.10
N PRO A 343 13.44 11.37 -7.67
CA PRO A 343 14.47 10.32 -7.58
C PRO A 343 15.08 9.97 -8.96
N GLN A 344 16.32 9.50 -8.94
CA GLN A 344 17.07 9.10 -10.15
C GLN A 344 16.52 7.82 -10.79
N GLN A 345 15.75 7.03 -10.03
CA GLN A 345 15.10 5.80 -10.48
C GLN A 345 13.65 5.78 -10.04
N GLY A 346 12.82 4.95 -10.69
CA GLY A 346 11.39 4.80 -10.35
C GLY A 346 10.47 5.91 -10.90
N ARG A 347 11.01 6.82 -11.72
CA ARG A 347 10.23 7.77 -12.52
C ARG A 347 10.89 8.10 -13.86
N GLN A 348 10.16 8.68 -14.79
CA GLN A 348 10.59 9.27 -16.06
C GLN A 348 10.00 10.68 -16.24
N ILE A 349 8.86 10.96 -15.60
CA ILE A 349 8.17 12.26 -15.68
C ILE A 349 8.02 12.89 -14.29
N ALA A 350 7.74 14.20 -14.29
CA ALA A 350 7.45 14.95 -13.08
C ALA A 350 6.08 14.60 -12.50
N HIS A 351 5.95 14.72 -11.17
CA HIS A 351 4.66 14.61 -10.50
C HIS A 351 4.07 16.02 -10.32
N GLU A 352 3.29 16.46 -11.30
CA GLU A 352 2.82 17.85 -11.44
C GLU A 352 2.03 18.39 -10.23
N GLN A 353 1.17 17.55 -9.67
CA GLN A 353 0.35 17.87 -8.50
C GLN A 353 1.24 18.12 -7.27
N ALA A 354 2.20 17.23 -7.04
CA ALA A 354 3.14 17.36 -5.94
C ALA A 354 4.07 18.57 -6.12
N LEU A 355 4.54 18.85 -7.34
CA LEU A 355 5.32 20.05 -7.62
C LEU A 355 4.58 21.33 -7.24
N ARG A 356 3.30 21.46 -7.61
CA ARG A 356 2.50 22.62 -7.21
C ARG A 356 2.42 22.78 -5.68
N MET A 357 2.19 21.68 -4.96
CA MET A 357 2.14 21.70 -3.49
C MET A 357 3.50 22.06 -2.87
N ILE A 358 4.61 21.51 -3.39
CA ILE A 358 5.95 21.83 -2.90
C ILE A 358 6.30 23.29 -3.19
N ALA A 359 5.97 23.81 -4.37
CA ALA A 359 6.17 25.22 -4.68
C ALA A 359 5.37 26.14 -3.77
N GLU A 360 4.09 25.82 -3.53
CA GLU A 360 3.24 26.56 -2.59
C GLU A 360 3.85 26.60 -1.19
N TRP A 361 4.34 25.45 -0.71
CA TRP A 361 4.98 25.35 0.59
C TRP A 361 6.29 26.15 0.67
N ILE A 362 7.21 25.96 -0.26
CA ILE A 362 8.50 26.71 -0.27
C ILE A 362 8.22 28.21 -0.30
N ASN A 363 7.30 28.66 -1.15
CA ASN A 363 6.96 30.08 -1.27
C ASN A 363 6.24 30.65 -0.04
N SER A 364 5.67 29.78 0.81
CA SER A 364 5.06 30.17 2.09
C SER A 364 6.06 30.28 3.25
N LEU A 365 7.28 29.73 3.09
CA LEU A 365 8.29 29.76 4.14
C LEU A 365 8.75 31.20 4.41
N PRO A 366 8.88 31.61 5.69
CA PRO A 366 9.36 32.94 6.03
C PRO A 366 10.90 33.04 5.95
N GLY A 367 11.40 34.24 5.71
CA GLY A 367 12.82 34.59 5.84
C GLY A 367 13.63 34.46 4.54
N THR A 368 14.94 34.60 4.69
CA THR A 368 15.99 34.39 3.67
C THR A 368 17.14 33.62 4.30
N CYS A 369 17.98 32.96 3.50
CA CYS A 369 19.08 32.12 3.97
C CYS A 369 20.39 32.88 4.27
N ASP A 370 20.29 34.17 4.62
CA ASP A 370 21.42 35.07 4.84
C ASP A 370 22.17 34.84 6.17
#